data_AF-A0A7S1X3A7-F1
#
_entry.id   AF-A0A7S1X3A7-F1
#
_cell.length_a   1.000
_cell.length_b   1.000
_cell.length_c   1.000
_cell.angle_alpha   90.00
_cell.angle_beta   90.00
_cell.angle_gamma   90.00
#
_symmetry.space_group_name_H-M   'P 1'
#
loop_
_entity.id
_entity.type
_entity.pdbx_description
1 polymer ?
#
loop_
_entity_poly.entity_id
_entity_poly.type
_entity_poly.pdbx_seq_one_letter_code
_entity_poly.pdbx_strand_id
1 'polypeptide(L)'
;MLAVFSGPTCLSATQKADEKARKDASVVNTVAQWKLKADIHGAQAEAEAEFEQRLAALERTMEDEYAAKLVKQHWAQGVNGISYLKGPRCSFASHTEGDVEGVSAYFRGDLTNKFINEIHIDRHLHDEDDCHKVIHMYHAASTVHSNFATEDFSQSQLMAHEVEGIHGPFAFIVYDRHWRRIVAARDPDGKEPLFWTASASGDRLFFATDKAALFENAERVQEFPKGGLYISRNGSFAGTLNGEVLDSPRDVLKTKRELAEKAKMDKKAAAKARQSLHPHSAFITLPPEPRTPRRRSVDVGSAASRSTSHALPDRSSRRSVDIGSAASREKPLQNTASPFDLGGIKRSMRKLSTS
;
A
#
# COMPACT_ATOMS: atom_id res chain seq x y z
N MET A 1 29.26 -79.97 40.33
CA MET A 1 28.91 -78.53 40.55
C MET A 1 29.25 -78.19 42.00
N LEU A 2 30.38 -77.52 42.23
CA LEU A 2 30.79 -77.04 43.55
C LEU A 2 30.46 -75.56 43.63
N ALA A 3 29.37 -75.22 44.34
CA ALA A 3 28.99 -73.85 44.64
C ALA A 3 29.88 -73.34 45.78
N VAL A 4 30.79 -72.41 45.48
CA VAL A 4 31.59 -71.69 46.47
C VAL A 4 30.69 -70.62 47.08
N PHE A 5 30.19 -70.88 48.29
CA PHE A 5 29.50 -69.89 49.10
C PHE A 5 30.52 -68.87 49.62
N SER A 6 30.53 -67.69 49.03
CA SER A 6 31.24 -66.52 49.55
C SER A 6 30.46 -65.99 50.77
N GLY A 7 31.01 -66.24 51.97
CA GLY A 7 30.45 -65.72 53.21
C GLY A 7 30.65 -64.19 53.34
N PRO A 8 29.76 -63.50 54.07
CA PRO A 8 29.82 -62.05 54.22
C PRO A 8 31.15 -61.62 54.87
N THR A 9 31.93 -60.83 54.14
CA THR A 9 33.17 -60.22 54.63
C THR A 9 32.84 -59.16 55.67
N CYS A 10 33.19 -59.42 56.93
CA CYS A 10 33.10 -58.46 58.01
C CYS A 10 34.11 -57.33 57.77
N LEU A 11 33.64 -56.19 57.24
CA LEU A 11 34.42 -54.96 57.15
C LEU A 11 34.92 -54.55 58.54
N SER A 12 36.20 -54.18 58.63
CA SER A 12 36.81 -53.71 59.87
C SER A 12 36.14 -52.40 60.34
N ALA A 13 36.22 -52.11 61.65
CA ALA A 13 35.64 -50.89 62.21
C ALA A 13 36.16 -49.60 61.53
N THR A 14 37.41 -49.62 61.06
CA THR A 14 38.02 -48.54 60.27
C THR A 14 37.37 -48.37 58.89
N GLN A 15 37.07 -49.46 58.18
CA GLN A 15 36.38 -49.41 56.88
C GLN A 15 34.95 -48.88 57.00
N LYS A 16 34.25 -49.21 58.09
CA LYS A 16 32.90 -48.66 58.35
C LYS A 16 32.93 -47.16 58.64
N ALA A 17 33.97 -46.65 59.29
CA ALA A 17 34.14 -45.23 59.55
C ALA A 17 34.45 -44.45 58.24
N ASP A 18 35.31 -44.98 57.39
CA ASP A 18 35.63 -44.39 56.08
C ASP A 18 34.43 -44.39 55.13
N GLU A 19 33.63 -45.46 55.14
CA GLU A 19 32.41 -45.55 54.33
C GLU A 19 31.36 -44.52 54.79
N LYS A 20 31.23 -44.32 56.11
CA LYS A 20 30.36 -43.28 56.67
C LYS A 20 30.85 -41.88 56.27
N ALA A 21 32.14 -41.59 56.43
CA ALA A 21 32.71 -40.30 56.05
C ALA A 21 32.56 -40.00 54.55
N ARG A 22 32.71 -41.02 53.67
CA ARG A 22 32.42 -40.90 52.23
C ARG A 22 30.96 -40.59 51.94
N LYS A 23 30.03 -41.27 52.64
CA LYS A 23 28.59 -41.01 52.48
C LYS A 23 28.23 -39.60 52.94
N ASP A 24 28.76 -39.16 54.08
CA ASP A 24 28.53 -37.81 54.61
C ASP A 24 29.10 -36.74 53.66
N ALA A 25 30.32 -36.93 53.12
CA ALA A 25 30.90 -36.04 52.12
C ALA A 25 30.11 -36.01 50.80
N SER A 26 29.56 -37.15 50.37
CA SER A 26 28.70 -37.23 49.18
C SER A 26 27.42 -36.41 49.38
N VAL A 27 26.78 -36.50 50.55
CA VAL A 27 25.56 -35.74 50.86
C VAL A 27 25.85 -34.24 50.85
N VAL A 28 26.96 -33.81 51.46
CA VAL A 28 27.38 -32.40 51.47
C VAL A 28 27.58 -31.87 50.04
N ASN A 29 28.23 -32.66 49.17
CA ASN A 29 28.43 -32.26 47.77
C ASN A 29 27.10 -32.18 46.99
N THR A 30 26.17 -33.11 47.21
CA THR A 30 24.84 -33.08 46.58
C THR A 30 24.03 -31.85 47.01
N VAL A 31 24.04 -31.50 48.29
CA VAL A 31 23.34 -30.30 48.80
C VAL A 31 23.96 -29.02 48.23
N ALA A 32 25.29 -28.95 48.14
CA ALA A 32 25.98 -27.81 47.52
C ALA A 32 25.63 -27.66 46.03
N GLN A 33 25.56 -28.77 45.28
CA GLN A 33 25.14 -28.78 43.88
C GLN A 33 23.68 -28.33 43.70
N TRP A 34 22.77 -28.75 44.58
CA TRP A 34 21.37 -28.31 44.53
C TRP A 34 21.23 -26.82 44.84
N LYS A 35 21.97 -26.30 45.82
CA LYS A 35 21.97 -24.87 46.14
C LYS A 35 22.48 -24.04 44.96
N LEU A 36 23.61 -24.42 44.36
CA LEU A 36 24.15 -23.74 43.18
C LEU A 36 23.15 -23.76 42.00
N LYS A 37 22.48 -24.89 41.78
CA LYS A 37 21.47 -25.01 40.72
C LYS A 37 20.25 -24.12 40.99
N ALA A 38 19.81 -24.02 42.24
CA ALA A 38 18.74 -23.12 42.64
C ALA A 38 19.13 -21.64 42.44
N ASP A 39 20.35 -21.26 42.80
CA ASP A 39 20.87 -19.91 42.61
C ASP A 39 20.98 -19.54 41.11
N ILE A 40 21.43 -20.48 40.26
CA ILE A 40 21.46 -20.28 38.80
C ILE A 40 20.05 -20.09 38.23
N HIS A 41 19.08 -20.92 38.64
CA HIS A 41 17.70 -20.77 38.17
C HIS A 41 17.05 -19.48 38.66
N GLY A 42 17.35 -19.05 39.90
CA GLY A 42 16.92 -17.75 40.42
C GLY A 42 17.47 -16.59 39.58
N ALA A 43 18.78 -16.60 39.33
CA ALA A 43 19.42 -15.59 38.48
C ALA A 43 18.90 -15.59 37.03
N GLN A 44 18.57 -16.77 36.48
CA GLN A 44 17.93 -16.88 35.17
C GLN A 44 16.53 -16.27 35.16
N ALA A 45 15.70 -16.56 36.17
CA ALA A 45 14.36 -16.01 36.27
C ALA A 45 14.37 -14.48 36.44
N GLU A 46 15.30 -13.94 37.23
CA GLU A 46 15.49 -12.49 37.38
C GLU A 46 15.93 -11.84 36.06
N ALA A 47 16.86 -12.46 35.33
CA ALA A 47 17.31 -11.97 34.02
C ALA A 47 16.21 -12.03 32.95
N GLU A 48 15.39 -13.09 32.93
CA GLU A 48 14.23 -13.20 32.05
C GLU A 48 13.19 -12.11 32.37
N ALA A 49 12.89 -11.88 33.65
CA ALA A 49 11.97 -10.82 34.07
C ALA A 49 12.48 -9.42 33.71
N GLU A 50 13.79 -9.16 33.86
CA GLU A 50 14.40 -7.90 33.43
C GLU A 50 14.34 -7.73 31.90
N PHE A 51 14.58 -8.79 31.14
CA PHE A 51 14.47 -8.78 29.68
C PHE A 51 13.04 -8.47 29.22
N GLU A 52 12.03 -9.12 29.81
CA GLU A 52 10.62 -8.85 29.52
C GLU A 52 10.23 -7.40 29.86
N GLN A 53 10.68 -6.87 31.00
CA GLN A 53 10.44 -5.47 31.37
C GLN A 53 11.07 -4.49 30.37
N ARG A 54 12.30 -4.77 29.92
CA ARG A 54 12.98 -3.94 28.90
C ARG A 54 12.28 -4.01 27.55
N LEU A 55 11.81 -5.18 27.13
CA LEU A 55 11.06 -5.35 25.90
C LEU A 55 9.74 -4.55 25.95
N ALA A 56 8.98 -4.66 27.04
CA ALA A 56 7.75 -3.90 27.23
C ALA A 56 7.98 -2.38 27.27
N ALA A 57 9.09 -1.91 27.85
CA ALA A 57 9.44 -0.50 27.85
C ALA A 57 9.81 0.01 26.44
N LEU A 58 10.51 -0.82 25.66
CA LEU A 58 10.84 -0.52 24.26
C LEU A 58 9.58 -0.45 23.40
N GLU A 59 8.65 -1.40 23.56
CA GLU A 59 7.35 -1.41 22.87
C GLU A 59 6.56 -0.13 23.13
N ARG A 60 6.44 0.30 24.40
CA ARG A 60 5.78 1.58 24.75
C ARG A 60 6.45 2.79 24.10
N THR A 61 7.79 2.84 24.13
CA THR A 61 8.53 3.96 23.53
C THR A 61 8.30 4.01 22.02
N MET A 62 8.26 2.85 21.36
CA MET A 62 7.94 2.75 19.94
C MET A 62 6.49 3.18 19.63
N GLU A 63 5.53 2.79 20.47
CA GLU A 63 4.13 3.21 20.35
C GLU A 63 3.97 4.72 20.51
N ASP A 64 4.64 5.33 21.48
CA ASP A 64 4.62 6.78 21.71
C ASP A 64 5.22 7.54 20.52
N GLU A 65 6.37 7.09 20.00
CA GLU A 65 6.97 7.66 18.80
C GLU A 65 6.07 7.51 17.57
N TYR A 66 5.42 6.35 17.44
CA TYR A 66 4.48 6.07 16.37
C TYR A 66 3.28 7.02 16.44
N ALA A 67 2.66 7.14 17.62
CA ALA A 67 1.55 8.04 17.88
C ALA A 67 1.92 9.51 17.62
N ALA A 68 3.13 9.92 17.97
CA ALA A 68 3.63 11.28 17.70
C ALA A 68 3.82 11.58 16.20
N LYS A 69 4.13 10.56 15.39
CA LYS A 69 4.31 10.69 13.93
C LYS A 69 3.01 10.47 13.14
N LEU A 70 2.03 9.81 13.74
CA LEU A 70 0.75 9.50 13.10
C LEU A 70 -0.13 10.75 13.01
N VAL A 71 -0.46 11.14 11.78
CA VAL A 71 -1.39 12.23 11.48
C VAL A 71 -2.71 11.61 11.02
N LYS A 72 -3.81 11.94 11.72
CA LYS A 72 -5.18 11.60 11.32
C LYS A 72 -5.81 12.85 10.70
N GLN A 73 -5.85 12.93 9.38
CA GLN A 73 -6.44 14.05 8.65
C GLN A 73 -7.89 13.72 8.30
N HIS A 74 -8.83 14.46 8.90
CA HIS A 74 -10.23 14.40 8.53
C HIS A 74 -10.50 15.33 7.35
N TRP A 75 -11.30 14.87 6.38
CA TRP A 75 -11.81 15.70 5.31
C TRP A 75 -13.20 16.23 5.64
N ALA A 76 -13.58 17.34 5.01
CA ALA A 76 -14.77 18.11 5.37
C ALA A 76 -16.04 17.24 5.44
N GLN A 77 -16.90 17.57 6.42
CA GLN A 77 -18.20 16.94 6.71
C GLN A 77 -18.16 15.55 7.37
N GLY A 78 -17.00 15.11 7.88
CA GLY A 78 -16.91 13.91 8.74
C GLY A 78 -17.13 12.58 8.00
N VAL A 79 -17.12 12.62 6.67
CA VAL A 79 -17.46 11.48 5.81
C VAL A 79 -16.21 10.68 5.44
N ASN A 80 -15.01 11.28 5.46
CA ASN A 80 -13.77 10.64 5.03
C ASN A 80 -12.55 11.15 5.80
N GLY A 81 -11.50 10.33 5.84
CA GLY A 81 -10.21 10.74 6.38
C GLY A 81 -9.10 9.82 5.93
N ILE A 82 -7.88 10.34 6.01
CA ILE A 82 -6.65 9.59 5.79
C ILE A 82 -5.81 9.61 7.07
N SER A 83 -5.30 8.45 7.45
CA SER A 83 -4.27 8.34 8.50
C SER A 83 -2.92 8.06 7.87
N TYR A 84 -1.90 8.86 8.16
CA TYR A 84 -0.57 8.65 7.59
C TYR A 84 0.53 8.98 8.59
N LEU A 85 1.67 8.33 8.43
CA LEU A 85 2.88 8.69 9.17
C LEU A 85 3.56 9.86 8.47
N LYS A 86 3.83 10.94 9.21
CA LYS A 86 4.56 12.09 8.68
C LYS A 86 5.97 11.65 8.25
N GLY A 87 6.35 11.98 7.03
CA GLY A 87 7.65 11.62 6.47
C GLY A 87 8.09 12.57 5.36
N PRO A 88 9.35 12.51 4.92
CA PRO A 88 9.93 13.45 3.95
C PRO A 88 9.34 13.32 2.54
N ARG A 89 8.65 12.22 2.25
CA ARG A 89 8.03 11.91 0.96
C ARG A 89 6.51 11.99 1.01
N CYS A 90 5.97 12.65 2.03
CA CYS A 90 4.53 12.84 2.22
C CYS A 90 4.21 14.33 2.14
N SER A 91 3.22 14.68 1.35
CA SER A 91 2.65 16.02 1.32
C SER A 91 1.13 15.96 1.44
N PHE A 92 0.57 17.09 1.88
CA PHE A 92 -0.85 17.31 1.98
C PHE A 92 -1.14 18.74 1.59
N ALA A 93 -2.08 18.95 0.67
CA ALA A 93 -2.54 20.27 0.27
C ALA A 93 -4.06 20.33 0.30
N SER A 94 -4.59 21.51 0.60
CA SER A 94 -6.02 21.79 0.51
C SER A 94 -6.21 23.20 0.00
N HIS A 95 -6.98 23.36 -1.07
CA HIS A 95 -7.34 24.67 -1.59
C HIS A 95 -8.61 25.18 -0.93
N THR A 96 -8.52 26.37 -0.35
CA THR A 96 -9.67 27.08 0.25
C THR A 96 -10.16 28.22 -0.63
N GLU A 97 -9.45 28.56 -1.70
CA GLU A 97 -9.74 29.68 -2.59
C GLU A 97 -9.35 29.33 -4.04
N GLY A 98 -9.98 29.98 -5.01
CA GLY A 98 -9.70 29.85 -6.45
C GLY A 98 -10.53 28.77 -7.16
N ASP A 99 -10.15 28.46 -8.40
CA ASP A 99 -10.90 27.53 -9.28
C ASP A 99 -10.93 26.08 -8.73
N VAL A 100 -9.99 25.75 -7.84
CA VAL A 100 -9.85 24.45 -7.16
C VAL A 100 -10.31 24.50 -5.69
N GLU A 101 -11.10 25.52 -5.31
CA GLU A 101 -11.65 25.61 -3.96
C GLU A 101 -12.31 24.27 -3.54
N GLY A 102 -12.10 23.87 -2.29
CA GLY A 102 -12.73 22.68 -1.74
C GLY A 102 -12.10 21.35 -2.16
N VAL A 103 -11.03 21.36 -2.95
CA VAL A 103 -10.25 20.16 -3.28
C VAL A 103 -9.07 20.01 -2.31
N SER A 104 -8.97 18.84 -1.70
CA SER A 104 -7.83 18.45 -0.85
C SER A 104 -7.15 17.23 -1.44
N ALA A 105 -5.82 17.15 -1.35
CA ALA A 105 -5.06 15.98 -1.74
C ALA A 105 -4.03 15.60 -0.69
N TYR A 106 -3.84 14.29 -0.54
CA TYR A 106 -2.69 13.69 0.09
C TYR A 106 -1.84 13.02 -1.00
N PHE A 107 -0.53 13.16 -0.89
CA PHE A 107 0.42 12.49 -1.76
C PHE A 107 1.53 11.86 -0.94
N ARG A 108 1.93 10.65 -1.31
CA ARG A 108 3.14 10.01 -0.84
C ARG A 108 3.91 9.45 -2.02
N GLY A 109 5.21 9.70 -2.09
CA GLY A 109 6.06 9.14 -3.12
C GLY A 109 7.06 10.13 -3.67
N ASP A 110 7.35 10.00 -4.96
CA ASP A 110 8.17 10.94 -5.70
C ASP A 110 7.70 10.96 -7.16
N LEU A 111 7.04 12.05 -7.58
CA LEU A 111 6.59 12.24 -8.96
C LEU A 111 7.74 12.61 -9.90
N THR A 112 8.90 12.92 -9.36
CA THR A 112 10.00 13.35 -10.18
C THR A 112 10.76 12.12 -10.68
N ASN A 113 11.01 12.08 -12.00
CA ASN A 113 12.09 11.29 -12.57
C ASN A 113 13.47 11.85 -12.11
N LYS A 114 13.67 12.04 -10.80
CA LYS A 114 14.86 12.67 -10.17
C LYS A 114 16.15 11.85 -10.31
N PHE A 115 16.05 10.62 -10.81
CA PHE A 115 17.20 9.87 -11.33
C PHE A 115 17.01 9.89 -12.84
N ILE A 116 17.74 10.73 -13.57
CA ILE A 116 19.08 10.40 -14.07
C ILE A 116 19.78 11.73 -14.43
N ASN A 117 20.88 12.05 -13.73
CA ASN A 117 22.07 12.79 -14.22
C ASN A 117 22.34 14.29 -14.01
N GLU A 118 21.58 15.12 -13.27
CA GLU A 118 22.00 16.52 -13.14
C GLU A 118 22.00 17.10 -11.72
N ILE A 119 23.18 17.62 -11.37
CA ILE A 119 23.47 18.60 -10.34
C ILE A 119 22.54 19.81 -10.54
N HIS A 120 21.32 19.77 -10.03
CA HIS A 120 20.41 20.91 -10.05
C HIS A 120 20.36 21.54 -8.66
N ILE A 121 21.30 22.47 -8.44
CA ILE A 121 21.39 23.34 -7.26
C ILE A 121 20.33 24.46 -7.33
N ASP A 122 19.64 24.66 -8.46
CA ASP A 122 18.59 25.69 -8.63
C ASP A 122 17.16 25.13 -8.53
N ARG A 123 16.95 24.12 -7.67
CA ARG A 123 15.65 23.46 -7.48
C ARG A 123 14.68 24.22 -6.56
N HIS A 124 14.66 25.55 -6.66
CA HIS A 124 13.81 26.43 -5.85
C HIS A 124 12.87 27.34 -6.65
N LEU A 125 12.85 27.22 -7.98
CA LEU A 125 12.18 28.21 -8.83
C LEU A 125 10.78 27.81 -9.32
N HIS A 126 10.41 26.53 -9.27
CA HIS A 126 9.03 26.07 -9.53
C HIS A 126 8.64 24.94 -8.57
N ASP A 127 8.64 25.26 -7.27
CA ASP A 127 8.32 24.36 -6.15
C ASP A 127 6.81 24.11 -6.01
N GLU A 128 6.14 23.69 -7.10
CA GLU A 128 4.82 23.08 -6.92
C GLU A 128 5.02 21.71 -6.27
N ASP A 129 4.64 21.65 -4.99
CA ASP A 129 4.53 20.41 -4.22
C ASP A 129 3.73 19.37 -5.03
N ASP A 130 4.15 18.12 -4.97
CA ASP A 130 3.55 17.01 -5.72
C ASP A 130 2.04 16.87 -5.46
N CYS A 131 1.56 17.28 -4.28
CA CYS A 131 0.13 17.40 -4.01
C CYS A 131 -0.58 18.38 -4.94
N HIS A 132 -0.01 19.56 -5.19
CA HIS A 132 -0.62 20.57 -6.07
C HIS A 132 -0.74 20.04 -7.50
N LYS A 133 0.28 19.33 -7.99
CA LYS A 133 0.22 18.67 -9.30
C LYS A 133 -0.93 17.68 -9.40
N VAL A 134 -1.14 16.86 -8.36
CA VAL A 134 -2.28 15.93 -8.31
C VAL A 134 -3.62 16.67 -8.29
N ILE A 135 -3.71 17.81 -7.59
CA ILE A 135 -4.93 18.64 -7.59
C ILE A 135 -5.18 19.25 -8.96
N HIS A 136 -4.15 19.81 -9.62
CA HIS A 136 -4.27 20.38 -10.96
C HIS A 136 -4.68 19.34 -12.00
N MET A 137 -4.10 18.14 -11.92
CA MET A 137 -4.45 16.98 -12.73
C MET A 137 -5.91 16.58 -12.56
N TYR A 138 -6.36 16.44 -11.31
CA TYR A 138 -7.77 16.16 -11.00
C TYR A 138 -8.68 17.26 -11.54
N HIS A 139 -8.33 18.53 -11.35
CA HIS A 139 -9.10 19.66 -11.81
C HIS A 139 -9.21 19.72 -13.34
N ALA A 140 -8.11 19.47 -14.06
CA ALA A 140 -8.10 19.39 -15.51
C ALA A 140 -9.05 18.29 -16.00
N ALA A 141 -8.96 17.08 -15.44
CA ALA A 141 -9.88 15.98 -15.77
C ALA A 141 -11.35 16.34 -15.44
N SER A 142 -11.60 16.93 -14.27
CA SER A 142 -12.95 17.31 -13.83
C SER A 142 -13.56 18.40 -14.71
N THR A 143 -12.76 19.39 -15.14
CA THR A 143 -13.18 20.48 -16.02
C THR A 143 -13.51 19.98 -17.42
N VAL A 144 -12.70 19.08 -17.97
CA VAL A 144 -13.01 18.43 -19.25
C VAL A 144 -14.32 17.64 -19.12
N HIS A 145 -14.48 16.89 -18.04
CA HIS A 145 -15.70 16.12 -17.82
C HIS A 145 -16.95 17.00 -17.74
N SER A 146 -16.92 18.09 -16.97
CA SER A 146 -18.09 18.97 -16.80
C SER A 146 -18.53 19.65 -18.11
N ASN A 147 -17.60 19.87 -19.04
CA ASN A 147 -17.88 20.49 -20.33
C ASN A 147 -18.48 19.53 -21.37
N PHE A 148 -18.18 18.23 -21.29
CA PHE A 148 -18.45 17.29 -22.39
C PHE A 148 -19.27 16.05 -22.01
N ALA A 149 -19.36 15.70 -20.73
CA ALA A 149 -19.92 14.41 -20.32
C ALA A 149 -21.35 14.49 -19.81
N THR A 150 -22.16 13.51 -20.19
CA THR A 150 -23.48 13.23 -19.60
C THR A 150 -23.42 12.08 -18.58
N GLU A 151 -22.28 11.40 -18.50
CA GLU A 151 -22.05 10.21 -17.68
C GLU A 151 -21.39 10.56 -16.35
N ASP A 152 -21.34 9.62 -15.41
CA ASP A 152 -20.69 9.79 -14.12
C ASP A 152 -19.16 9.86 -14.28
N PHE A 153 -18.50 10.82 -13.63
CA PHE A 153 -17.04 10.97 -13.66
C PHE A 153 -16.30 9.69 -13.26
N SER A 154 -16.87 8.90 -12.35
CA SER A 154 -16.31 7.60 -11.96
C SER A 154 -16.17 6.62 -13.11
N GLN A 155 -16.97 6.75 -14.18
CA GLN A 155 -16.89 5.93 -15.38
C GLN A 155 -16.05 6.55 -16.50
N SER A 156 -15.57 7.79 -16.30
CA SER A 156 -14.72 8.45 -17.29
C SER A 156 -13.30 7.89 -17.29
N GLN A 157 -12.66 7.91 -18.46
CA GLN A 157 -11.24 7.54 -18.61
C GLN A 157 -10.28 8.71 -18.37
N LEU A 158 -10.79 9.90 -18.09
CA LEU A 158 -9.98 11.13 -17.99
C LEU A 158 -8.94 11.02 -16.87
N MET A 159 -9.37 10.62 -15.67
CA MET A 159 -8.43 10.45 -14.56
C MET A 159 -7.47 9.28 -14.78
N ALA A 160 -7.89 8.22 -15.47
CA ALA A 160 -7.00 7.11 -15.80
C ALA A 160 -5.86 7.56 -16.71
N HIS A 161 -6.18 8.32 -17.77
CA HIS A 161 -5.20 8.89 -18.68
C HIS A 161 -4.20 9.82 -17.97
N GLU A 162 -4.68 10.65 -17.05
CA GLU A 162 -3.82 11.51 -16.24
C GLU A 162 -2.87 10.71 -15.33
N VAL A 163 -3.37 9.65 -14.68
CA VAL A 163 -2.56 8.79 -13.79
C VAL A 163 -1.52 7.97 -14.57
N GLU A 164 -1.82 7.55 -15.80
CA GLU A 164 -0.86 6.87 -16.68
C GLU A 164 0.36 7.74 -17.01
N GLY A 165 0.17 9.07 -17.03
CA GLY A 165 1.26 10.04 -17.22
C GLY A 165 2.18 10.20 -16.01
N ILE A 166 1.81 9.63 -14.85
CA ILE A 166 2.63 9.70 -13.64
C ILE A 166 3.72 8.61 -13.69
N HIS A 167 4.97 9.04 -13.51
CA HIS A 167 6.11 8.13 -13.41
C HIS A 167 6.70 8.15 -12.00
N GLY A 168 7.09 6.97 -11.53
CA GLY A 168 7.72 6.78 -10.24
C GLY A 168 6.82 6.14 -9.18
N PRO A 169 7.34 5.96 -7.96
CA PRO A 169 6.58 5.46 -6.82
C PRO A 169 5.61 6.53 -6.30
N PHE A 170 4.32 6.20 -6.19
CA PHE A 170 3.31 7.11 -5.67
C PHE A 170 2.12 6.37 -5.04
N ALA A 171 1.52 7.02 -4.05
CA ALA A 171 0.19 6.74 -3.56
C ALA A 171 -0.46 8.08 -3.22
N PHE A 172 -1.63 8.36 -3.77
CA PHE A 172 -2.31 9.63 -3.51
C PHE A 172 -3.79 9.45 -3.33
N ILE A 173 -4.40 10.43 -2.67
CA ILE A 173 -5.84 10.51 -2.52
C ILE A 173 -6.29 11.96 -2.65
N VAL A 174 -7.29 12.19 -3.49
CA VAL A 174 -7.96 13.46 -3.67
C VAL A 174 -9.37 13.35 -3.09
N TYR A 175 -9.78 14.40 -2.40
CA TYR A 175 -11.15 14.60 -1.98
C TYR A 175 -11.66 15.94 -2.50
N ASP A 176 -12.72 15.87 -3.29
CA ASP A 176 -13.45 17.03 -3.76
C ASP A 176 -14.68 17.25 -2.87
N ARG A 177 -14.69 18.36 -2.14
CA ARG A 177 -15.78 18.73 -1.23
C ARG A 177 -17.07 19.09 -1.97
N HIS A 178 -16.98 19.68 -3.15
CA HIS A 178 -18.15 20.13 -3.91
C HIS A 178 -18.94 18.93 -4.44
N TRP A 179 -18.23 17.97 -5.02
CA TRP A 179 -18.84 16.73 -5.54
C TRP A 179 -18.94 15.62 -4.49
N ARG A 180 -18.34 15.82 -3.30
CA ARG A 180 -18.15 14.78 -2.27
C ARG A 180 -17.55 13.52 -2.89
N ARG A 181 -16.52 13.70 -3.71
CA ARG A 181 -15.90 12.65 -4.53
C ARG A 181 -14.53 12.30 -3.99
N ILE A 182 -14.19 11.02 -4.04
CA ILE A 182 -12.86 10.52 -3.68
C ILE A 182 -12.20 9.96 -4.94
N VAL A 183 -10.94 10.31 -5.16
CA VAL A 183 -10.07 9.65 -6.11
C VAL A 183 -8.87 9.12 -5.35
N ALA A 184 -8.57 7.82 -5.44
CA ALA A 184 -7.39 7.23 -4.84
C ALA A 184 -6.60 6.47 -5.89
N ALA A 185 -5.28 6.61 -5.92
CA ALA A 185 -4.44 5.86 -6.83
C ALA A 185 -3.15 5.38 -6.18
N ARG A 186 -2.61 4.30 -6.71
CA ARG A 186 -1.34 3.70 -6.28
C ARG A 186 -0.52 3.28 -7.48
N ASP A 187 0.80 3.40 -7.34
CA ASP A 187 1.74 3.07 -8.38
C ASP A 187 1.63 1.60 -8.85
N PRO A 188 1.94 1.32 -10.14
CA PRO A 188 1.85 -0.03 -10.72
C PRO A 188 2.71 -1.08 -10.00
N ASP A 189 3.87 -0.68 -9.48
CA ASP A 189 4.79 -1.59 -8.78
C ASP A 189 4.33 -1.86 -7.33
N GLY A 190 3.48 -0.98 -6.79
CA GLY A 190 3.06 -0.94 -5.38
C GLY A 190 4.20 -0.57 -4.43
N LYS A 191 5.16 0.24 -4.87
CA LYS A 191 6.31 0.71 -4.09
C LYS A 191 5.87 1.56 -2.90
N GLU A 192 4.91 2.46 -3.09
CA GLU A 192 4.33 3.18 -1.96
C GLU A 192 3.16 2.39 -1.36
N PRO A 193 3.10 2.22 -0.03
CA PRO A 193 2.01 1.50 0.61
C PRO A 193 0.75 2.36 0.66
N LEU A 194 -0.38 1.74 0.33
CA LEU A 194 -1.70 2.29 0.55
C LEU A 194 -2.64 1.17 0.99
N PHE A 195 -3.38 1.43 2.04
CA PHE A 195 -4.37 0.54 2.63
C PHE A 195 -5.69 1.28 2.70
N TRP A 196 -6.77 0.51 2.67
CA TRP A 196 -8.11 1.04 2.84
C TRP A 196 -9.01 0.06 3.59
N THR A 197 -10.09 0.61 4.12
CA THR A 197 -11.13 -0.15 4.81
C THR A 197 -12.42 0.65 4.82
N ALA A 198 -13.54 -0.03 4.97
CA ALA A 198 -14.83 0.58 5.17
C ALA A 198 -15.22 0.48 6.65
N SER A 199 -16.01 1.43 7.12
CA SER A 199 -16.64 1.32 8.44
C SER A 199 -17.50 0.05 8.54
N ALA A 200 -17.75 -0.39 9.77
CA ALA A 200 -18.68 -1.49 10.06
C ALA A 200 -20.14 -1.18 9.69
N SER A 201 -20.46 0.05 9.28
CA SER A 201 -21.75 0.44 8.70
C SER A 201 -21.71 0.51 7.17
N GLY A 202 -20.52 0.53 6.55
CA GLY A 202 -20.32 0.73 5.12
C GLY A 202 -20.55 2.17 4.65
N ASP A 203 -20.66 3.11 5.59
CA ASP A 203 -20.98 4.53 5.38
C ASP A 203 -19.74 5.44 5.43
N ARG A 204 -18.54 4.87 5.57
CA ARG A 204 -17.26 5.61 5.54
C ARG A 204 -16.20 4.77 4.88
N LEU A 205 -15.31 5.43 4.16
CA LEU A 205 -14.10 4.83 3.60
C LEU A 205 -12.89 5.49 4.26
N PHE A 206 -12.01 4.67 4.82
CA PHE A 206 -10.78 5.11 5.46
C PHE A 206 -9.60 4.64 4.64
N PHE A 207 -8.60 5.51 4.52
CA PHE A 207 -7.35 5.18 3.87
C PHE A 207 -6.20 5.40 4.83
N ALA A 208 -5.12 4.63 4.64
CA ALA A 208 -3.89 4.87 5.35
C ALA A 208 -2.67 4.37 4.58
N THR A 209 -1.51 4.96 4.86
CA THR A 209 -0.23 4.44 4.34
C THR A 209 0.41 3.38 5.23
N ASP A 210 -0.19 3.13 6.39
CA ASP A 210 0.15 2.04 7.29
C ASP A 210 -1.11 1.28 7.68
N LYS A 211 -1.02 -0.04 7.68
CA LYS A 211 -2.09 -0.93 8.13
C LYS A 211 -2.44 -0.68 9.58
N ALA A 212 -1.43 -0.47 10.45
CA ALA A 212 -1.58 -0.23 11.89
C ALA A 212 -2.52 0.95 12.20
N ALA A 213 -2.50 1.97 11.35
CA ALA A 213 -3.30 3.18 11.49
C ALA A 213 -4.81 3.00 11.23
N LEU A 214 -5.23 1.87 10.65
CA LEU A 214 -6.64 1.58 10.35
C LEU A 214 -7.34 0.71 11.41
N PHE A 215 -6.60 0.02 12.29
CA PHE A 215 -7.16 -1.05 13.13
C PHE A 215 -8.20 -0.59 14.17
N GLU A 216 -8.20 0.67 14.58
CA GLU A 216 -9.17 1.16 15.58
C GLU A 216 -10.63 1.13 15.08
N ASN A 217 -10.86 1.29 13.77
CA ASN A 217 -12.20 1.50 13.21
C ASN A 217 -12.53 0.56 12.03
N ALA A 218 -11.68 -0.42 11.75
CA ALA A 218 -11.77 -1.26 10.56
C ALA A 218 -12.47 -2.59 10.82
N GLU A 219 -13.50 -2.90 10.03
CA GLU A 219 -14.04 -4.26 9.97
C GLU A 219 -13.06 -5.21 9.24
N ARG A 220 -12.48 -4.73 8.14
CA ARG A 220 -11.50 -5.46 7.32
C ARG A 220 -10.54 -4.49 6.65
N VAL A 221 -9.27 -4.53 7.05
CA VAL A 221 -8.21 -3.75 6.37
C VAL A 221 -7.69 -4.52 5.18
N GLN A 222 -7.68 -3.89 4.01
CA GLN A 222 -7.09 -4.43 2.80
C GLN A 222 -6.00 -3.51 2.24
N GLU A 223 -5.05 -4.12 1.55
CA GLU A 223 -4.09 -3.38 0.75
C GLU A 223 -4.79 -2.86 -0.50
N PHE A 224 -4.59 -1.58 -0.81
CA PHE A 224 -5.12 -0.97 -2.02
C PHE A 224 -4.40 -1.56 -3.24
N PRO A 225 -5.10 -1.93 -4.33
CA PRO A 225 -4.50 -2.63 -5.46
C PRO A 225 -3.31 -1.88 -6.07
N LYS A 226 -2.29 -2.63 -6.49
CA LYS A 226 -1.15 -2.09 -7.25
C LYS A 226 -1.63 -1.61 -8.62
N GLY A 227 -1.21 -0.43 -9.04
CA GLY A 227 -1.75 0.23 -10.24
C GLY A 227 -3.25 0.54 -10.12
N GLY A 228 -3.79 0.51 -8.91
CA GLY A 228 -5.20 0.75 -8.67
C GLY A 228 -5.54 2.22 -8.88
N LEU A 229 -6.69 2.49 -9.48
CA LEU A 229 -7.35 3.78 -9.52
C LEU A 229 -8.80 3.58 -9.08
N TYR A 230 -9.14 4.16 -7.93
CA TYR A 230 -10.49 4.19 -7.41
C TYR A 230 -11.08 5.58 -7.60
N ILE A 231 -12.29 5.66 -8.13
CA ILE A 231 -13.04 6.91 -8.30
C ILE A 231 -14.45 6.69 -7.77
N SER A 232 -14.82 7.43 -6.73
CA SER A 232 -16.19 7.36 -6.20
C SER A 232 -17.16 8.13 -7.10
N ARG A 233 -18.45 7.76 -7.01
CA ARG A 233 -19.55 8.58 -7.54
C ARG A 233 -19.74 9.82 -6.68
N ASN A 234 -20.47 10.79 -7.19
CA ASN A 234 -20.77 12.02 -6.45
C ASN A 234 -21.62 11.74 -5.22
N GLY A 235 -21.16 12.18 -4.04
CA GLY A 235 -21.88 12.00 -2.78
C GLY A 235 -22.06 10.55 -2.32
N SER A 236 -21.35 9.60 -2.94
CA SER A 236 -21.44 8.17 -2.63
C SER A 236 -20.07 7.54 -2.59
N PHE A 237 -19.95 6.40 -1.89
CA PHE A 237 -18.76 5.56 -1.89
C PHE A 237 -18.86 4.37 -2.85
N ALA A 238 -19.98 4.23 -3.55
CA ALA A 238 -20.00 3.46 -4.78
C ALA A 238 -19.11 4.18 -5.81
N GLY A 239 -18.56 3.46 -6.78
CA GLY A 239 -17.62 4.05 -7.71
C GLY A 239 -17.13 3.06 -8.76
N THR A 240 -15.91 3.26 -9.21
CA THR A 240 -15.17 2.31 -10.02
C THR A 240 -13.80 2.07 -9.42
N LEU A 241 -13.29 0.84 -9.58
CA LEU A 241 -11.92 0.47 -9.29
C LEU A 241 -11.32 -0.10 -10.57
N ASN A 242 -10.36 0.60 -11.17
CA ASN A 242 -9.81 0.28 -12.50
C ASN A 242 -10.90 0.17 -13.58
N GLY A 243 -11.95 0.99 -13.48
CA GLY A 243 -13.11 0.95 -14.39
C GLY A 243 -14.16 -0.11 -14.05
N GLU A 244 -13.88 -1.07 -13.16
CA GLU A 244 -14.88 -2.02 -12.70
C GLU A 244 -15.84 -1.36 -11.71
N VAL A 245 -17.14 -1.46 -11.95
CA VAL A 245 -18.17 -0.85 -11.11
C VAL A 245 -18.19 -1.50 -9.73
N LEU A 246 -18.24 -0.64 -8.72
CA LEU A 246 -18.31 -1.01 -7.33
C LEU A 246 -19.54 -0.38 -6.68
N ASP A 247 -20.51 -1.20 -6.29
CA ASP A 247 -21.76 -0.70 -5.71
C ASP A 247 -21.64 -0.36 -4.21
N SER A 248 -20.74 -1.03 -3.49
CA SER A 248 -20.46 -0.74 -2.08
C SER A 248 -18.97 -0.81 -1.77
N PRO A 249 -18.44 0.05 -0.87
CA PRO A 249 -17.10 -0.12 -0.29
C PRO A 249 -16.87 -1.51 0.29
N ARG A 250 -17.93 -2.13 0.83
CA ARG A 250 -17.87 -3.48 1.38
C ARG A 250 -17.69 -4.53 0.30
N ASP A 251 -18.19 -4.28 -0.90
CA ASP A 251 -18.06 -5.22 -2.01
C ASP A 251 -16.61 -5.33 -2.47
N VAL A 252 -15.79 -4.27 -2.31
CA VAL A 252 -14.34 -4.39 -2.51
C VAL A 252 -13.70 -5.28 -1.46
N LEU A 253 -14.25 -5.19 -0.24
CA LEU A 253 -13.72 -5.88 0.93
C LEU A 253 -14.24 -7.32 1.06
N LYS A 254 -15.10 -7.76 0.13
CA LYS A 254 -15.50 -9.16 0.01
C LYS A 254 -14.25 -9.98 -0.29
N THR A 255 -13.98 -10.86 0.66
CA THR A 255 -12.65 -11.42 0.90
C THR A 255 -12.03 -12.06 -0.35
N LYS A 256 -10.69 -11.97 -0.47
CA LYS A 256 -9.88 -12.92 -1.26
C LYS A 256 -10.32 -14.38 -1.06
N ARG A 257 -10.89 -14.71 0.10
CA ARG A 257 -11.50 -16.01 0.40
C ARG A 257 -12.77 -16.26 -0.42
N GLU A 258 -13.74 -15.34 -0.46
CA GLU A 258 -14.93 -15.46 -1.32
C GLU A 258 -14.57 -15.46 -2.82
N LEU A 259 -13.64 -14.60 -3.24
CA LEU A 259 -13.12 -14.60 -4.61
C LEU A 259 -12.34 -15.88 -4.95
N ALA A 260 -11.52 -16.40 -4.03
CA ALA A 260 -10.81 -17.67 -4.20
C ALA A 260 -11.76 -18.88 -4.13
N GLU A 261 -12.79 -18.84 -3.29
CA GLU A 261 -13.86 -19.84 -3.21
C GLU A 261 -14.65 -19.85 -4.51
N LYS A 262 -15.04 -18.68 -5.02
CA LYS A 262 -15.70 -18.54 -6.33
C LYS A 262 -14.81 -19.05 -7.46
N ALA A 263 -13.54 -18.67 -7.50
CA ALA A 263 -12.58 -19.18 -8.47
C ALA A 263 -12.35 -20.70 -8.36
N LYS A 264 -12.37 -21.27 -7.15
CA LYS A 264 -12.33 -22.74 -6.93
C LYS A 264 -13.60 -23.41 -7.45
N MET A 265 -14.77 -22.83 -7.19
CA MET A 265 -16.06 -23.31 -7.66
C MET A 265 -16.15 -23.28 -9.19
N ASP A 266 -15.70 -22.19 -9.82
CA ASP A 266 -15.68 -22.03 -11.28
C ASP A 266 -14.72 -23.02 -11.94
N LYS A 267 -13.53 -23.25 -11.37
CA LYS A 267 -12.62 -24.32 -11.82
C LYS A 267 -13.25 -25.71 -11.71
N LYS A 268 -13.97 -25.99 -10.62
CA LYS A 268 -14.67 -27.27 -10.41
C LYS A 268 -15.83 -27.45 -11.40
N ALA A 269 -16.58 -26.39 -11.68
CA ALA A 269 -17.65 -26.40 -12.69
C ALA A 269 -17.10 -26.64 -14.09
N ALA A 270 -16.00 -25.96 -14.47
CA ALA A 270 -15.33 -26.17 -15.76
C ALA A 270 -14.77 -27.60 -15.90
N ALA A 271 -14.20 -28.18 -14.85
CA ALA A 271 -13.74 -29.57 -14.86
C ALA A 271 -14.91 -30.57 -15.02
N LYS A 272 -16.04 -30.33 -14.35
CA LYS A 272 -17.25 -31.16 -14.48
C LYS A 272 -17.85 -31.06 -15.88
N ALA A 273 -17.88 -29.87 -16.48
CA ALA A 273 -18.35 -29.67 -17.86
C ALA A 273 -17.48 -30.43 -18.89
N ARG A 274 -16.16 -30.50 -18.67
CA ARG A 274 -15.25 -31.31 -19.51
C ARG A 274 -15.50 -32.80 -19.39
N GLN A 275 -15.85 -33.31 -18.21
CA GLN A 275 -16.18 -34.72 -18.01
C GLN A 275 -17.53 -35.11 -18.65
N SER A 276 -18.50 -34.19 -18.69
CA SER A 276 -19.76 -34.41 -19.41
C SER A 276 -19.65 -34.32 -20.93
N LEU A 277 -18.53 -33.79 -21.44
CA LEU A 277 -18.25 -33.66 -22.88
C LEU A 277 -17.40 -34.81 -23.43
N HIS A 278 -17.26 -35.94 -22.71
CA HIS A 278 -16.81 -37.15 -23.37
C HIS A 278 -17.86 -37.56 -24.41
N PRO A 279 -17.55 -37.43 -25.71
CA PRO A 279 -18.41 -38.04 -26.70
C PRO A 279 -18.35 -39.52 -26.40
N HIS A 280 -19.50 -40.18 -26.41
CA HIS A 280 -19.51 -41.59 -26.74
C HIS A 280 -18.61 -41.73 -27.98
N SER A 281 -17.45 -42.34 -27.78
CA SER A 281 -16.58 -42.76 -28.86
C SER A 281 -17.35 -43.85 -29.59
N ALA A 282 -18.26 -43.43 -30.46
CA ALA A 282 -18.60 -44.20 -31.62
C ALA A 282 -17.26 -44.46 -32.31
N PHE A 283 -16.80 -45.69 -32.17
CA PHE A 283 -15.72 -46.27 -32.94
C PHE A 283 -16.09 -46.11 -34.42
N ILE A 284 -15.77 -44.97 -35.01
CA ILE A 284 -15.74 -44.82 -36.45
C ILE A 284 -14.38 -45.41 -36.84
N THR A 285 -14.43 -46.68 -37.24
CA THR A 285 -13.34 -47.39 -37.86
C THR A 285 -12.92 -46.60 -39.10
N LEU A 286 -11.86 -45.80 -38.99
CA LEU A 286 -11.28 -45.12 -40.13
C LEU A 286 -10.70 -46.19 -41.08
N PRO A 287 -10.97 -46.10 -42.39
CA PRO A 287 -10.32 -46.96 -43.36
C PRO A 287 -8.79 -46.72 -43.37
N PRO A 288 -7.99 -47.76 -43.64
CA PRO A 288 -6.53 -47.67 -43.58
C PRO A 288 -5.99 -46.66 -44.59
N GLU A 289 -5.21 -45.69 -44.12
CA GLU A 289 -4.52 -44.75 -44.99
C GLU A 289 -3.43 -45.43 -45.84
N PRO A 290 -3.25 -44.98 -47.10
CA PRO A 290 -2.20 -45.47 -47.98
C PRO A 290 -0.82 -45.01 -47.51
N ARG A 291 0.09 -45.98 -47.39
CA ARG A 291 1.51 -45.79 -47.08
C ARG A 291 2.17 -44.81 -48.04
N THR A 292 2.59 -43.66 -47.55
CA THR A 292 3.48 -42.76 -48.29
C THR A 292 4.95 -43.19 -48.15
N PRO A 293 5.77 -43.03 -49.20
CA PRO A 293 7.15 -43.48 -49.21
C PRO A 293 8.06 -42.57 -48.40
N ARG A 294 8.87 -43.21 -47.57
CA ARG A 294 10.09 -42.71 -46.91
C ARG A 294 10.87 -41.76 -47.83
N ARG A 295 10.85 -40.45 -47.52
CA ARG A 295 11.80 -39.49 -48.09
C ARG A 295 13.03 -39.40 -47.19
N ARG A 296 14.18 -39.66 -47.82
CA ARG A 296 15.53 -39.65 -47.25
C ARG A 296 15.86 -38.28 -46.68
N SER A 297 16.53 -38.32 -45.52
CA SER A 297 17.36 -37.27 -44.97
C SER A 297 18.39 -36.81 -46.01
N VAL A 298 18.45 -35.50 -46.25
CA VAL A 298 19.59 -34.85 -46.87
C VAL A 298 20.08 -33.81 -45.89
N ASP A 299 21.21 -34.13 -45.25
CA ASP A 299 22.09 -33.17 -44.63
C ASP A 299 22.65 -32.24 -45.71
N VAL A 300 22.51 -30.93 -45.52
CA VAL A 300 23.35 -29.92 -46.17
C VAL A 300 23.73 -28.92 -45.11
N GLY A 301 25.03 -28.86 -44.83
CA GLY A 301 25.61 -28.03 -43.79
C GLY A 301 25.86 -26.58 -44.18
N SER A 302 26.42 -25.88 -43.20
CA SER A 302 27.48 -24.87 -43.31
C SER A 302 27.29 -23.72 -44.31
N ALA A 303 27.16 -22.49 -43.79
CA ALA A 303 28.26 -21.51 -43.80
C ALA A 303 27.77 -20.06 -43.60
N ALA A 304 28.66 -19.29 -42.97
CA ALA A 304 28.95 -17.88 -43.24
C ALA A 304 28.01 -16.77 -42.75
N SER A 305 28.46 -16.13 -41.66
CA SER A 305 28.86 -14.72 -41.57
C SER A 305 28.16 -13.70 -42.50
N ARG A 306 27.63 -12.63 -41.88
CA ARG A 306 27.91 -11.23 -42.27
C ARG A 306 27.43 -10.23 -41.21
N SER A 307 28.42 -9.56 -40.65
CA SER A 307 28.34 -8.23 -40.03
C SER A 307 27.75 -7.21 -41.01
N THR A 308 26.84 -6.36 -40.53
CA THR A 308 26.61 -5.04 -41.13
C THR A 308 26.25 -4.05 -40.04
N SER A 309 27.23 -3.25 -39.66
CA SER A 309 27.11 -2.00 -38.92
C SER A 309 26.44 -0.96 -39.83
N HIS A 310 25.25 -0.49 -39.46
CA HIS A 310 24.63 0.67 -40.09
C HIS A 310 24.95 1.93 -39.27
N ALA A 311 25.80 2.78 -39.84
CA ALA A 311 26.04 4.14 -39.41
C ALA A 311 24.81 5.01 -39.68
N LEU A 312 24.42 5.83 -38.70
CA LEU A 312 23.43 6.89 -38.85
C LEU A 312 24.15 8.21 -39.18
N PRO A 313 23.62 9.03 -40.11
CA PRO A 313 24.21 10.31 -40.45
C PRO A 313 23.77 11.40 -39.47
N ASP A 314 24.79 12.12 -39.01
CA ASP A 314 24.75 13.44 -38.41
C ASP A 314 24.00 14.42 -39.32
N ARG A 315 23.05 15.18 -38.75
CA ARG A 315 22.33 16.25 -39.44
C ARG A 315 22.08 17.42 -38.50
N SER A 316 23.15 18.17 -38.28
CA SER A 316 23.13 19.59 -37.92
C SER A 316 22.36 20.39 -38.99
N SER A 317 21.28 21.07 -38.60
CA SER A 317 20.67 22.22 -39.28
C SER A 317 19.30 22.53 -38.69
N ARG A 318 19.21 23.62 -37.92
CA ARG A 318 18.03 24.51 -37.80
C ARG A 318 18.46 25.72 -36.96
N ARG A 319 18.79 26.83 -37.64
CA ARG A 319 17.90 27.99 -37.83
C ARG A 319 17.58 28.67 -36.49
N SER A 320 18.48 29.57 -36.11
CA SER A 320 18.17 30.74 -35.28
C SER A 320 17.12 31.59 -35.98
N VAL A 321 15.97 31.78 -35.33
CA VAL A 321 14.98 32.78 -35.72
C VAL A 321 15.01 33.83 -34.64
N ASP A 322 15.40 35.05 -35.03
CA ASP A 322 15.32 36.26 -34.24
C ASP A 322 13.86 36.53 -33.84
N ILE A 323 13.60 36.60 -32.53
CA ILE A 323 12.34 37.13 -32.01
C ILE A 323 12.60 38.57 -31.56
N GLY A 324 12.00 39.49 -32.30
CA GLY A 324 12.06 40.92 -32.07
C GLY A 324 11.47 41.32 -30.72
N SER A 325 12.23 42.17 -30.04
CA SER A 325 11.83 43.00 -28.90
C SER A 325 10.67 43.93 -29.30
N ALA A 326 9.54 43.80 -28.62
CA ALA A 326 8.44 44.75 -28.66
C ALA A 326 8.13 45.23 -27.24
N ALA A 327 8.77 46.35 -26.87
CA ALA A 327 8.46 47.14 -25.70
C ALA A 327 7.01 47.65 -25.79
N SER A 328 6.15 47.18 -24.89
CA SER A 328 4.80 47.72 -24.72
C SER A 328 4.74 48.60 -23.47
N ARG A 329 4.45 49.86 -23.75
CA ARG A 329 4.23 50.99 -22.84
C ARG A 329 3.30 50.66 -21.67
N GLU A 330 3.77 50.99 -20.48
CA GLU A 330 2.95 51.25 -19.30
C GLU A 330 1.93 52.36 -19.59
N LYS A 331 0.67 52.12 -19.19
CA LYS A 331 -0.31 53.17 -18.94
C LYS A 331 -0.81 53.01 -17.50
N PRO A 332 -0.79 54.07 -16.68
CA PRO A 332 -1.30 54.01 -15.31
C PRO A 332 -2.84 54.02 -15.33
N LEU A 333 -3.44 53.00 -14.74
CA LEU A 333 -4.88 52.97 -14.47
C LEU A 333 -5.19 53.90 -13.30
N GLN A 334 -6.07 54.86 -13.57
CA GLN A 334 -6.62 55.80 -12.60
C GLN A 334 -7.61 55.08 -11.68
N ASN A 335 -7.34 55.18 -10.38
CA ASN A 335 -8.27 54.89 -9.29
C ASN A 335 -9.53 55.75 -9.43
N THR A 336 -10.69 55.12 -9.61
CA THR A 336 -11.99 55.75 -9.31
C THR A 336 -12.68 54.90 -8.26
N ALA A 337 -12.64 55.40 -7.03
CA ALA A 337 -13.44 54.91 -5.92
C ALA A 337 -14.91 55.25 -6.18
N SER A 338 -15.80 54.28 -5.98
CA SER A 338 -17.21 54.55 -5.69
C SER A 338 -17.63 53.74 -4.45
N PRO A 339 -18.40 54.33 -3.52
CA PRO A 339 -18.77 53.71 -2.26
C PRO A 339 -20.03 52.86 -2.46
N PHE A 340 -19.94 51.56 -2.18
CA PHE A 340 -21.14 50.72 -2.06
C PHE A 340 -21.59 50.61 -0.60
N ASP A 341 -22.87 50.89 -0.49
CA ASP A 341 -23.77 51.04 0.64
C ASP A 341 -23.91 49.74 1.47
N LEU A 342 -23.63 49.81 2.77
CA LEU A 342 -23.89 48.73 3.73
C LEU A 342 -25.29 48.90 4.34
N GLY A 343 -26.30 48.47 3.58
CA GLY A 343 -27.67 48.27 4.05
C GLY A 343 -27.77 47.06 4.98
N GLY A 344 -28.25 47.31 6.21
CA GLY A 344 -28.11 46.41 7.35
C GLY A 344 -28.93 45.11 7.35
N ILE A 345 -28.42 44.13 8.09
CA ILE A 345 -29.14 42.94 8.52
C ILE A 345 -29.25 42.97 10.04
N LYS A 346 -30.49 43.16 10.52
CA LYS A 346 -30.86 43.15 11.93
C LYS A 346 -30.83 41.73 12.51
N ARG A 347 -30.37 41.68 13.76
CA ARG A 347 -30.34 40.59 14.73
C ARG A 347 -31.59 39.71 14.76
N SER A 348 -31.40 38.41 14.97
CA SER A 348 -32.34 37.56 15.71
C SER A 348 -31.54 36.63 16.63
N MET A 349 -31.34 37.06 17.87
CA MET A 349 -30.89 36.20 18.97
C MET A 349 -32.12 35.55 19.60
N ARG A 350 -32.28 34.23 19.47
CA ARG A 350 -33.17 33.46 20.34
C ARG A 350 -32.40 33.06 21.59
N LYS A 351 -32.93 33.51 22.73
CA LYS A 351 -32.58 33.03 24.07
C LYS A 351 -33.04 31.56 24.20
N LEU A 352 -32.14 30.66 24.58
CA LEU A 352 -32.50 29.38 25.19
C LEU A 352 -32.57 29.61 26.70
N SER A 353 -33.76 29.43 27.27
CA SER A 353 -33.94 29.38 28.71
C SER A 353 -33.69 27.97 29.21
N THR A 354 -32.91 27.89 30.28
CA THR A 354 -32.82 26.78 31.21
C THR A 354 -34.17 26.46 31.86
N SER A 355 -34.55 25.18 31.85
CA SER A 355 -35.26 24.49 32.93
C SER A 355 -34.92 23.01 32.87
#